data_AF-A0A2T6DH43-F1
#
_entry.id   AF-A0A2T6DH43-F1
#
_cell.length_a   1.000
_cell.length_b   1.000
_cell.length_c   1.000
_cell.angle_alpha   90.00
_cell.angle_beta   90.00
_cell.angle_gamma   90.00
#
_symmetry.space_group_name_H-M   'P 1'
#
loop_
_entity.id
_entity.type
_entity.pdbx_description
1 polymer ?
#
loop_
_entity_poly.entity_id
_entity_poly.type
_entity_poly.pdbx_seq_one_letter_code
_entity_poly.pdbx_strand_id
1 'polypeptide(L)'
;MKNYLEQWSNQFASRLSATVARSGRVEGVRDKVLGPRSDYASIVVAFEASDSLKVECSADNRAELEACGYLDYAVFGLLDVLMTASTYPMRNIRLNIVEAEIHPIHANQLAFRWAGRDAGRKIIEMLSANQR
;
A
#
# COMPACT_ATOMS: atom_id res chain seq x y z
N MET A 1 -32.84 13.11 -2.08
CA MET A 1 -31.44 13.53 -2.31
C MET A 1 -30.59 12.29 -2.53
N LYS A 2 -29.72 12.25 -3.55
CA LYS A 2 -28.89 11.06 -3.82
C LYS A 2 -27.74 10.98 -2.81
N ASN A 3 -27.54 9.81 -2.19
CA ASN A 3 -26.38 9.53 -1.35
C ASN A 3 -25.21 9.05 -2.22
N TYR A 4 -24.36 9.97 -2.65
CA TYR A 4 -23.25 9.65 -3.56
C TYR A 4 -22.16 8.80 -2.92
N LEU A 5 -21.92 8.94 -1.62
CA LEU A 5 -20.87 8.17 -0.93
C LEU A 5 -21.21 6.68 -0.90
N GLU A 6 -22.45 6.35 -0.55
CA GLU A 6 -22.95 4.98 -0.55
C GLU A 6 -22.99 4.39 -1.96
N GLN A 7 -23.47 5.14 -2.95
CA GLN A 7 -23.47 4.71 -4.35
C GLN A 7 -22.05 4.45 -4.86
N TRP A 8 -21.10 5.32 -4.53
CA TRP A 8 -19.69 5.16 -4.89
C TRP A 8 -19.11 3.89 -4.24
N SER A 9 -19.34 3.69 -2.94
CA SER A 9 -18.88 2.50 -2.21
C SER A 9 -19.44 1.20 -2.80
N ASN A 10 -20.74 1.17 -3.11
CA ASN A 10 -21.39 0.01 -3.70
C ASN A 10 -20.87 -0.29 -5.12
N GLN A 11 -20.73 0.74 -5.96
CA GLN A 11 -20.13 0.57 -7.29
C GLN A 11 -18.68 0.09 -7.22
N PHE A 12 -17.93 0.57 -6.23
CA PHE A 12 -16.55 0.16 -6.04
C PHE A 12 -16.44 -1.32 -5.65
N ALA A 13 -17.28 -1.76 -4.71
CA ALA A 13 -17.36 -3.15 -4.29
C ALA A 13 -17.83 -4.08 -5.42
N SER A 14 -18.68 -3.61 -6.34
CA SER A 14 -19.23 -4.41 -7.43
C SER A 14 -18.38 -4.47 -8.70
N ARG A 15 -17.28 -3.71 -8.80
CA ARG A 15 -16.36 -3.78 -9.96
C ARG A 15 -15.75 -5.19 -10.09
N LEU A 16 -15.21 -5.52 -11.25
CA LEU A 16 -14.33 -6.69 -11.40
C LEU A 16 -12.97 -6.39 -10.79
N SER A 17 -12.30 -7.40 -10.21
CA SER A 17 -10.92 -7.24 -9.72
C SER A 17 -9.93 -7.30 -10.87
N ALA A 18 -8.88 -6.50 -10.82
CA ALA A 18 -7.70 -6.72 -11.64
C ALA A 18 -7.04 -8.05 -11.27
N THR A 19 -6.50 -8.75 -12.28
CA THR A 19 -5.75 -9.99 -12.09
C THR A 19 -4.30 -9.70 -11.76
N VAL A 20 -3.78 -10.35 -10.71
CA VAL A 20 -2.35 -10.36 -10.38
C VAL A 20 -1.73 -11.59 -11.01
N ALA A 21 -0.93 -11.41 -12.07
CA ALA A 21 -0.37 -12.53 -12.84
C ALA A 21 1.00 -13.01 -12.34
N ARG A 22 1.63 -12.28 -11.41
CA ARG A 22 2.99 -12.57 -10.91
C ARG A 22 3.15 -12.14 -9.46
N SER A 23 4.12 -12.75 -8.81
CA SER A 23 4.63 -12.30 -7.51
C SER A 23 5.85 -11.40 -7.68
N GLY A 24 6.20 -10.65 -6.63
CA GLY A 24 7.36 -9.79 -6.64
C GLY A 24 7.60 -9.12 -5.30
N ARG A 25 8.62 -8.26 -5.27
CA ARG A 25 8.94 -7.37 -4.15
C ARG A 25 9.11 -5.95 -4.66
N VAL A 26 8.56 -5.00 -3.94
CA VAL A 26 8.78 -3.56 -4.20
C VAL A 26 9.19 -2.87 -2.92
N GLU A 27 10.01 -1.84 -3.04
CA GLU A 27 10.30 -0.91 -1.97
C GLU A 27 9.46 0.36 -2.16
N GLY A 28 8.67 0.73 -1.16
CA GLY A 28 7.96 2.00 -1.10
C GLY A 28 8.71 2.96 -0.20
N VAL A 29 9.07 4.14 -0.73
CA VAL A 29 9.88 5.11 0.02
C VAL A 29 9.19 6.45 0.07
N ARG A 30 9.16 7.03 1.25
CA ARG A 30 8.90 8.44 1.48
C ARG A 30 10.16 9.05 2.06
N ASP A 31 10.82 9.88 1.27
CA ASP A 31 11.91 10.75 1.73
C ASP A 31 11.63 12.16 1.17
N LYS A 32 11.18 13.06 2.05
CA LYS A 32 10.91 14.45 1.68
C LYS A 32 11.24 15.41 2.81
N VAL A 33 11.92 16.49 2.45
CA VAL A 33 12.09 17.68 3.29
C VAL A 33 10.86 18.58 3.16
N LEU A 34 10.19 18.84 4.27
CA LEU A 34 9.01 19.70 4.42
C LEU A 34 9.36 20.92 5.28
N GLY A 35 10.28 21.75 4.78
CA GLY A 35 10.79 22.90 5.51
C GLY A 35 11.69 22.48 6.68
N PRO A 36 11.39 22.87 7.95
CA PRO A 36 12.23 22.51 9.10
C PRO A 36 12.08 21.05 9.55
N ARG A 37 11.15 20.30 8.96
CA ARG A 37 10.94 18.87 9.23
C ARG A 37 11.20 18.05 7.98
N SER A 38 11.57 16.80 8.14
CA SER A 38 11.58 15.80 7.08
C SER A 38 10.65 14.66 7.43
N ASP A 39 10.02 14.10 6.41
CA ASP A 39 9.29 12.84 6.47
C ASP A 39 10.21 11.75 5.93
N TYR A 40 10.40 10.70 6.72
CA TYR A 40 11.07 9.50 6.27
C TYR A 40 10.27 8.23 6.64
N ALA A 41 10.07 7.36 5.67
CA ALA A 41 9.67 5.97 5.89
C ALA A 41 10.06 5.12 4.67
N SER A 42 10.57 3.91 4.89
CA SER A 42 10.73 2.90 3.84
C SER A 42 10.02 1.61 4.27
N ILE A 43 9.35 0.95 3.32
CA ILE A 43 8.78 -0.38 3.50
C ILE A 43 9.11 -1.25 2.28
N VAL A 44 9.41 -2.52 2.52
CA VAL A 44 9.50 -3.52 1.45
C VAL A 44 8.28 -4.41 1.51
N VAL A 45 7.56 -4.51 0.39
CA VAL A 45 6.32 -5.26 0.26
C VAL A 45 6.53 -6.39 -0.72
N ALA A 46 6.42 -7.62 -0.25
CA ALA A 46 6.25 -8.79 -1.09
C ALA A 46 4.77 -8.91 -1.49
N PHE A 47 4.50 -9.28 -2.74
CA PHE A 47 3.14 -9.47 -3.22
C PHE A 47 3.03 -10.72 -4.08
N GLU A 48 1.85 -11.32 -4.08
CA GLU A 48 1.50 -12.47 -4.90
C GLU A 48 -0.02 -12.55 -5.16
N ALA A 49 -0.41 -13.36 -6.15
CA ALA A 49 -1.82 -13.62 -6.42
C ALA A 49 -2.48 -14.35 -5.23
N SER A 50 -3.74 -14.02 -4.95
CA SER A 50 -4.51 -14.64 -3.87
C SER A 50 -6.01 -14.57 -4.22
N ASP A 51 -6.80 -15.51 -3.72
CA ASP A 51 -8.26 -15.53 -3.97
C ASP A 51 -8.99 -14.36 -3.30
N SER A 52 -8.35 -13.75 -2.30
CA SER A 52 -8.87 -12.60 -1.55
C SER A 52 -7.73 -11.69 -1.12
N LEU A 53 -8.09 -10.46 -0.71
CA LEU A 53 -7.14 -9.54 -0.11
C LEU A 53 -6.61 -10.15 1.19
N LYS A 54 -5.30 -10.33 1.27
CA LYS A 54 -4.61 -10.77 2.48
C LYS A 54 -3.46 -9.81 2.75
N VAL A 55 -3.36 -9.31 3.98
CA VAL A 55 -2.30 -8.41 4.39
C VAL A 55 -1.64 -8.99 5.63
N GLU A 56 -0.34 -9.22 5.53
CA GLU A 56 0.49 -9.78 6.58
C GLU A 56 1.69 -8.86 6.83
N CYS A 57 2.30 -9.00 8.00
CA CYS A 57 3.53 -8.32 8.35
C CYS A 57 4.48 -9.34 8.97
N SER A 58 5.64 -9.49 8.35
CA SER A 58 6.72 -10.37 8.79
C SER A 58 8.02 -9.61 9.06
N ALA A 59 7.99 -8.28 9.01
CA ALA A 59 9.13 -7.44 9.38
C ALA A 59 9.56 -7.65 10.83
N ASP A 60 10.87 -7.68 11.08
CA ASP A 60 11.46 -7.93 12.40
C ASP A 60 10.98 -6.93 13.47
N ASN A 61 10.73 -5.68 13.07
CA ASN A 61 10.22 -4.60 13.93
C ASN A 61 8.68 -4.49 13.94
N ARG A 62 7.95 -5.56 13.60
CA ARG A 62 6.47 -5.57 13.57
C ARG A 62 5.82 -4.98 14.82
N ALA A 63 6.28 -5.37 16.00
CA ALA A 63 5.69 -4.92 17.26
C ALA A 63 5.78 -3.39 17.43
N GLU A 64 6.88 -2.79 16.99
CA GLU A 64 7.07 -1.33 17.01
C GLU A 64 6.17 -0.64 15.97
N LEU A 65 6.09 -1.20 14.76
CA LEU A 65 5.19 -0.68 13.71
C LEU A 65 3.72 -0.67 14.16
N GLU A 66 3.28 -1.72 14.85
CA GLU A 66 1.93 -1.83 15.41
C GLU A 66 1.72 -0.83 16.56
N ALA A 67 2.66 -0.78 17.53
CA ALA A 67 2.57 0.13 18.67
C ALA A 67 2.49 1.61 18.28
N CYS A 68 3.18 2.00 17.20
CA CYS A 68 3.15 3.37 16.68
C CYS A 68 2.03 3.63 15.65
N GLY A 69 1.26 2.61 15.26
CA GLY A 69 0.24 2.70 14.22
C GLY A 69 0.80 2.90 12.80
N TYR A 70 2.11 2.67 12.60
CA TYR A 70 2.76 2.80 11.31
C TYR A 70 2.33 1.72 10.33
N LEU A 71 2.09 0.49 10.84
CA LEU A 71 1.64 -0.63 10.02
C LEU A 71 0.31 -0.31 9.33
N ASP A 72 -0.69 0.13 10.08
CA ASP A 72 -2.02 0.46 9.53
C ASP A 72 -1.94 1.55 8.48
N TYR A 73 -1.14 2.60 8.73
CA TYR A 73 -0.98 3.68 7.77
C TYR A 73 -0.27 3.23 6.49
N ALA A 74 0.76 2.37 6.58
CA ALA A 74 1.40 1.77 5.42
C ALA A 74 0.41 0.92 4.60
N VAL A 75 -0.39 0.09 5.28
CA VAL A 75 -1.43 -0.74 4.65
C VAL A 75 -2.49 0.13 3.98
N PHE A 76 -3.00 1.18 4.65
CA PHE A 76 -3.94 2.10 4.04
C PHE A 76 -3.35 2.84 2.84
N GLY A 77 -2.06 3.18 2.88
CA GLY A 77 -1.36 3.74 1.73
C GLY A 77 -1.33 2.81 0.52
N LEU A 78 -1.05 1.53 0.75
CA LEU A 78 -1.13 0.50 -0.30
C LEU A 78 -2.55 0.42 -0.87
N LEU A 79 -3.56 0.31 0.00
CA LEU A 79 -4.97 0.17 -0.40
C LEU A 79 -5.49 1.40 -1.13
N ASP A 80 -5.08 2.60 -0.73
CA ASP A 80 -5.40 3.85 -1.44
C ASP A 80 -5.07 3.73 -2.92
N VAL A 81 -3.92 3.13 -3.27
CA VAL A 81 -3.45 3.04 -4.66
C VAL A 81 -4.00 1.80 -5.35
N LEU A 82 -3.83 0.62 -4.76
CA LEU A 82 -4.25 -0.65 -5.36
C LEU A 82 -5.74 -0.71 -5.68
N MET A 83 -6.56 -0.01 -4.90
CA MET A 83 -7.99 -0.03 -5.06
C MET A 83 -8.50 1.09 -5.98
N THR A 84 -7.78 2.23 -6.10
CA THR A 84 -8.32 3.41 -6.80
C THR A 84 -7.52 3.90 -8.01
N ALA A 85 -6.24 3.52 -8.14
CA ALA A 85 -5.37 4.11 -9.16
C ALA A 85 -5.56 3.52 -10.58
N SER A 86 -6.25 2.38 -10.70
CA SER A 86 -6.59 1.78 -12.00
C SER A 86 -8.09 1.58 -12.15
N THR A 87 -8.53 1.29 -13.38
CA THR A 87 -9.95 1.08 -13.70
C THR A 87 -10.58 -0.05 -12.88
N TYR A 88 -9.79 -1.09 -12.56
CA TYR A 88 -10.24 -2.27 -11.82
C TYR A 88 -9.46 -2.38 -10.49
N PRO A 89 -10.14 -2.40 -9.34
CA PRO A 89 -9.45 -2.52 -8.05
C PRO A 89 -8.70 -3.86 -7.94
N MET A 90 -7.54 -3.87 -7.30
CA MET A 90 -6.73 -5.06 -7.10
C MET A 90 -7.03 -5.70 -5.74
N ARG A 91 -8.10 -6.51 -5.69
CA ARG A 91 -8.57 -7.15 -4.45
C ARG A 91 -8.03 -8.56 -4.25
N ASN A 92 -7.68 -9.24 -5.33
CA ASN A 92 -7.24 -10.64 -5.31
C ASN A 92 -5.71 -10.72 -5.20
N ILE A 93 -5.17 -10.20 -4.09
CA ILE A 93 -3.73 -10.04 -3.86
C ILE A 93 -3.38 -10.32 -2.40
N ARG A 94 -2.28 -11.03 -2.19
CA ARG A 94 -1.62 -11.11 -0.88
C ARG A 94 -0.47 -10.11 -0.85
N LEU A 95 -0.41 -9.33 0.22
CA LEU A 95 0.64 -8.37 0.52
C LEU A 95 1.30 -8.78 1.83
N ASN A 96 2.61 -8.81 1.87
CA ASN A 96 3.39 -9.04 3.08
C ASN A 96 4.45 -7.94 3.21
N ILE A 97 4.34 -7.13 4.27
CA ILE A 97 5.39 -6.16 4.62
C ILE A 97 6.51 -6.96 5.29
N VAL A 98 7.61 -7.12 4.56
CA VAL A 98 8.75 -7.99 4.94
C VAL A 98 9.87 -7.21 5.60
N GLU A 99 10.01 -5.91 5.29
CA GLU A 99 11.01 -5.03 5.91
C GLU A 99 10.38 -3.64 6.06
N ALA A 100 10.77 -2.90 7.11
CA ALA A 100 10.36 -1.53 7.31
C ALA A 100 11.43 -0.76 8.08
N GLU A 101 11.77 0.44 7.61
CA GLU A 101 12.73 1.33 8.27
C GLU A 101 11.99 2.44 9.02
N ILE A 102 12.23 2.51 10.33
CA ILE A 102 11.71 3.55 11.22
C ILE A 102 12.84 4.52 11.54
N HIS A 103 12.80 5.72 10.96
CA HIS A 103 13.77 6.76 11.32
C HIS A 103 13.40 7.39 12.67
N PRO A 104 14.32 7.48 13.65
CA PRO A 104 14.02 7.85 15.04
C PRO A 104 13.39 9.24 15.20
N ILE A 105 13.65 10.16 14.26
CA ILE A 105 13.18 11.56 14.32
C ILE A 105 12.17 11.89 13.23
N HIS A 106 12.19 11.16 12.12
CA HIS A 106 11.50 11.56 10.87
C HIS A 106 10.37 10.60 10.50
N ALA A 107 10.26 9.47 11.21
CA ALA A 107 9.13 8.57 11.09
C ALA A 107 7.86 9.21 11.64
N ASN A 108 6.80 9.16 10.84
CA ASN A 108 5.45 9.47 11.28
C ASN A 108 4.44 8.65 10.48
N GLN A 109 3.23 8.55 10.99
CA GLN A 109 2.16 7.76 10.37
C GLN A 109 1.89 8.17 8.92
N LEU A 110 1.87 9.47 8.62
CA LEU A 110 1.66 9.93 7.25
C LEU A 110 2.83 9.57 6.32
N ALA A 111 4.08 9.58 6.82
CA ALA A 111 5.24 9.13 6.05
C ALA A 111 5.07 7.67 5.62
N PHE A 112 4.64 6.80 6.54
CA PHE A 112 4.32 5.39 6.23
C PHE A 112 3.16 5.25 5.25
N ARG A 113 2.11 6.08 5.35
CA ARG A 113 1.04 6.08 4.33
C ARG A 113 1.57 6.47 2.95
N TRP A 114 2.45 7.46 2.86
CA TRP A 114 3.06 7.84 1.59
C TRP A 114 3.99 6.76 1.04
N ALA A 115 4.78 6.09 1.89
CA ALA A 115 5.60 4.94 1.51
C ALA A 115 4.71 3.78 0.99
N GLY A 116 3.59 3.50 1.66
CA GLY A 116 2.58 2.54 1.20
C GLY A 116 2.01 2.89 -0.18
N ARG A 117 1.68 4.17 -0.41
CA ARG A 117 1.21 4.63 -1.73
C ARG A 117 2.28 4.47 -2.80
N ASP A 118 3.53 4.75 -2.46
CA ASP A 118 4.66 4.57 -3.38
C ASP A 118 4.86 3.10 -3.77
N ALA A 119 4.88 2.18 -2.80
CA ALA A 119 4.88 0.74 -3.05
C ALA A 119 3.70 0.30 -3.93
N GLY A 120 2.49 0.79 -3.62
CA GLY A 120 1.29 0.48 -4.41
C GLY A 120 1.41 0.88 -5.88
N ARG A 121 2.01 2.04 -6.18
CA ARG A 121 2.24 2.48 -7.56
C ARG A 121 3.22 1.56 -8.27
N LYS A 122 4.33 1.24 -7.61
CA LYS A 122 5.37 0.33 -8.14
C LYS A 122 4.81 -1.06 -8.44
N ILE A 123 3.90 -1.58 -7.61
CA ILE A 123 3.19 -2.85 -7.88
C ILE A 123 2.38 -2.75 -9.18
N ILE A 124 1.59 -1.69 -9.35
CA ILE A 124 0.77 -1.49 -10.57
C ILE A 124 1.68 -1.34 -11.79
N GLU A 125 2.73 -0.52 -11.71
CA GLU A 125 3.70 -0.31 -12.79
C GLU A 125 4.32 -1.64 -13.22
N MET A 126 4.79 -2.41 -12.25
CA MET A 126 5.29 -3.76 -12.46
C MET A 126 4.28 -4.61 -13.24
N LEU A 127 3.03 -4.71 -12.75
CA LEU A 127 2.02 -5.56 -13.38
C LEU A 127 1.59 -5.06 -14.78
N SER A 128 1.64 -3.76 -15.03
CA SER A 128 1.26 -3.15 -16.31
C SER A 128 2.35 -3.22 -17.39
N ALA A 129 3.63 -3.19 -17.01
CA ALA A 129 4.75 -3.17 -17.95
C ALA A 129 4.84 -4.42 -18.85
N ASN A 130 4.15 -5.50 -18.50
CA ASN A 130 4.16 -6.76 -19.25
C ASN A 130 2.93 -6.96 -20.16
N GLN A 131 2.04 -5.96 -20.26
CA GLN A 131 0.91 -5.99 -21.22
C GLN A 131 1.26 -5.35 -22.58
N ARG A 132 2.52 -4.98 -22.80
CA ARG A 132 3.07 -4.50 -24.08
C ARG A 132 4.05 -5.53 -24.62
#